data_AF-A0A7W5C953-F1
#
_entry.id   AF-A0A7W5C953-F1
#
_cell.length_a   1.000
_cell.length_b   1.000
_cell.length_c   1.000
_cell.angle_alpha   90.00
_cell.angle_beta   90.00
_cell.angle_gamma   90.00
#
_symmetry.space_group_name_H-M   'P 1'
#
loop_
_entity.id
_entity.type
_entity.pdbx_description
1 polymer ?
#
loop_
_entity_poly.entity_id
_entity_poly.type
_entity_poly.pdbx_seq_one_letter_code
_entity_poly.pdbx_strand_id
1 'polypeptide(L)'
;MNLYQKKPAKTAMLAASALIILLTGCQSAIPKETAGTTSNVVSPRNDQNDSPDTPQKNYIETEDGELSPVEPYWNAADTSSDASAETSTVRKDKDTKASVQTESEDPEWNPDQPMLKGVSIGNDHSAITKRFGVPLDSYKLDEESEPITVLEYDGFAIGINPFQSVQFVEVFGKNISAGLSGLQVGDKPELALRTLGKPEKQTAYLLTYETINALLKLDLDPVHNEIVSIKLLALN
;
A
#
# COMPACT_ATOMS: atom_id res chain seq x y z
N MET A 1 27.78 31.42 50.37
CA MET A 1 28.98 31.89 49.66
C MET A 1 29.24 30.99 48.47
N ASN A 2 29.52 31.59 47.32
CA ASN A 2 29.88 31.05 46.00
C ASN A 2 28.82 30.33 45.16
N LEU A 3 28.15 31.18 44.38
CA LEU A 3 27.56 30.96 43.07
C LEU A 3 28.62 30.56 42.04
N TYR A 4 28.29 29.64 41.13
CA TYR A 4 28.86 29.65 39.77
C TYR A 4 27.79 29.27 38.75
N GLN A 5 27.24 30.29 38.10
CA GLN A 5 26.44 30.17 36.88
C GLN A 5 27.36 29.87 35.70
N LYS A 6 26.92 29.01 34.77
CA LYS A 6 27.46 28.99 33.39
C LYS A 6 26.29 29.08 32.41
N LYS A 7 26.30 30.16 31.62
CA LYS A 7 25.25 30.57 30.68
C LYS A 7 25.29 29.76 29.36
N PRO A 8 24.17 29.71 28.61
CA PRO A 8 24.03 28.97 27.36
C PRO A 8 24.61 29.73 26.16
N ALA A 9 25.14 28.99 25.18
CA ALA A 9 25.52 29.55 23.88
C ALA A 9 24.35 29.39 22.90
N LYS A 10 23.71 30.53 22.60
CA LYS A 10 22.83 30.72 21.45
C LYS A 10 23.70 31.07 20.25
N THR A 11 23.52 30.38 19.12
CA THR A 11 24.04 30.87 17.83
C THR A 11 22.87 30.94 16.87
N ALA A 12 22.35 32.16 16.72
CA ALA A 12 21.45 32.53 15.65
C ALA A 12 22.30 32.76 14.39
N MET A 13 21.95 32.14 13.28
CA MET A 13 22.40 32.57 11.96
C MET A 13 21.17 32.81 11.11
N LEU A 14 20.83 34.10 11.00
CA LEU A 14 19.99 34.67 9.96
C LEU A 14 20.79 34.66 8.67
N ALA A 15 20.31 33.96 7.64
CA ALA A 15 20.71 34.19 6.27
C ALA A 15 19.44 34.38 5.44
N ALA A 16 19.03 35.64 5.32
CA ALA A 16 18.11 36.07 4.28
C ALA A 16 18.82 35.90 2.94
N SER A 17 18.22 35.16 2.01
CA SER A 17 18.69 35.09 0.63
C SER A 17 17.52 35.25 -0.31
N ALA A 18 17.73 36.16 -1.25
CA ALA A 18 16.74 36.89 -1.99
C ALA A 18 16.02 36.03 -3.05
N LEU A 19 14.74 36.38 -3.21
CA LEU A 19 13.81 36.03 -4.26
C LEU A 19 14.34 36.45 -5.65
N ILE A 20 14.44 35.52 -6.61
CA ILE A 20 14.51 35.83 -8.05
C ILE A 20 13.41 35.04 -8.75
N ILE A 21 12.41 35.79 -9.23
CA ILE A 21 11.32 35.31 -10.08
C ILE A 21 11.82 35.39 -11.53
N LEU A 22 11.82 34.27 -12.25
CA LEU A 22 11.93 34.24 -13.71
C LEU A 22 10.69 33.54 -14.27
N LEU A 23 9.76 34.36 -14.78
CA LEU A 23 8.62 33.94 -15.57
C LEU A 23 9.05 33.92 -17.05
N THR A 24 9.03 32.76 -17.69
CA THR A 24 9.04 32.65 -19.16
C THR A 24 8.03 31.58 -19.57
N GLY A 25 6.92 32.03 -20.15
CA GLY A 25 5.91 31.19 -20.77
C GLY A 25 6.25 30.84 -22.21
N CYS A 26 5.82 29.66 -22.64
CA CYS A 26 5.69 29.31 -24.05
C CYS A 26 4.24 28.92 -24.30
N GLN A 27 3.55 29.83 -25.00
CA GLN A 27 2.25 29.65 -25.62
C GLN A 27 2.47 28.85 -26.92
N SER A 28 1.88 27.67 -27.05
CA SER A 28 1.81 26.96 -28.33
C SER A 28 0.36 26.94 -28.82
N ALA A 29 0.16 27.60 -29.95
CA ALA A 29 -1.10 27.78 -30.63
C ALA A 29 -1.56 26.49 -31.33
N ILE A 30 -2.86 26.26 -31.30
CA ILE A 30 -3.57 25.20 -32.03
C ILE A 30 -3.88 25.72 -33.46
N PRO A 31 -3.55 24.97 -34.52
CA PRO A 31 -4.09 25.23 -35.85
C PRO A 31 -5.53 24.71 -35.95
N LYS A 32 -6.41 25.60 -36.40
CA LYS A 32 -7.82 25.36 -36.66
C LYS A 32 -8.04 25.17 -38.17
N GLU A 33 -9.05 24.35 -38.48
CA GLU A 33 -9.82 24.30 -39.72
C GLU A 33 -9.18 23.74 -41.01
N THR A 34 -9.85 22.76 -41.61
CA THR A 34 -10.50 22.97 -42.92
C THR A 34 -11.67 22.00 -43.07
N ALA A 35 -12.88 22.57 -43.18
CA ALA A 35 -14.08 21.90 -43.64
C ALA A 35 -14.08 21.82 -45.16
N GLY A 36 -14.54 20.69 -45.72
CA GLY A 36 -14.73 20.48 -47.15
C GLY A 36 -16.04 19.72 -47.41
N THR A 37 -16.99 20.44 -47.99
CA THR A 37 -18.36 20.11 -48.36
C THR A 37 -18.45 19.29 -49.66
N THR A 38 -19.35 18.29 -49.75
CA THR A 38 -20.49 18.14 -50.71
C THR A 38 -20.81 16.70 -51.17
N SER A 39 -22.06 16.31 -50.87
CA SER A 39 -23.08 15.73 -51.76
C SER A 39 -23.01 14.30 -52.33
N ASN A 40 -23.89 13.47 -51.75
CA ASN A 40 -25.00 12.71 -52.34
C ASN A 40 -24.76 11.48 -53.26
N VAL A 41 -25.54 10.43 -52.96
CA VAL A 41 -26.42 9.62 -53.83
C VAL A 41 -26.22 8.08 -53.75
N VAL A 42 -27.30 7.39 -53.34
CA VAL A 42 -27.76 6.01 -53.66
C VAL A 42 -27.22 4.81 -52.85
N SER A 43 -28.09 4.33 -51.95
CA SER A 43 -28.34 2.90 -51.65
C SER A 43 -28.94 2.21 -52.89
N PRO A 44 -28.66 0.93 -53.21
CA PRO A 44 -28.94 -0.18 -52.29
C PRO A 44 -28.04 -1.43 -52.41
N ARG A 45 -27.79 -2.15 -51.31
CA ARG A 45 -27.96 -3.62 -51.26
C ARG A 45 -27.77 -4.19 -49.86
N ASN A 46 -28.69 -5.09 -49.54
CA ASN A 46 -28.61 -6.10 -48.51
C ASN A 46 -27.54 -7.13 -48.92
N ASP A 47 -26.59 -7.43 -48.02
CA ASP A 47 -25.89 -8.71 -47.96
C ASP A 47 -25.37 -8.92 -46.52
N GLN A 48 -25.70 -10.10 -46.00
CA GLN A 48 -25.14 -10.70 -44.80
C GLN A 48 -23.62 -10.80 -44.93
N ASN A 49 -22.88 -10.39 -43.90
CA ASN A 49 -21.71 -11.11 -43.43
C ASN A 49 -21.25 -10.57 -42.07
N ASP A 50 -21.25 -11.49 -41.10
CA ASP A 50 -20.19 -11.70 -40.11
C ASP A 50 -19.53 -10.47 -39.50
N SER A 51 -20.19 -9.93 -38.46
CA SER A 51 -19.49 -9.12 -37.47
C SER A 51 -18.65 -10.02 -36.56
N PRO A 52 -17.38 -9.67 -36.30
CA PRO A 52 -16.52 -10.39 -35.36
C PRO A 52 -17.10 -10.37 -33.94
N ASP A 53 -17.08 -11.55 -33.33
CA ASP A 53 -17.58 -11.87 -32.00
C ASP A 53 -16.87 -11.01 -30.95
N THR A 54 -17.53 -9.95 -30.50
CA THR A 54 -17.02 -9.14 -29.39
C THR A 54 -17.32 -9.87 -28.07
N PRO A 55 -16.38 -9.88 -27.10
CA PRO A 55 -16.51 -10.67 -25.86
C PRO A 55 -17.66 -10.22 -24.94
N GLN A 56 -18.44 -9.23 -25.35
CA GLN A 56 -19.54 -8.65 -24.59
C GLN A 56 -20.90 -9.32 -24.85
N LYS A 57 -21.00 -10.33 -25.73
CA LYS A 57 -22.28 -10.99 -26.02
C LYS A 57 -22.69 -12.14 -25.07
N ASN A 58 -21.84 -12.52 -24.12
CA ASN A 58 -22.12 -13.66 -23.23
C ASN A 58 -22.89 -13.32 -21.93
N TYR A 59 -23.46 -12.12 -21.79
CA TYR A 59 -24.08 -11.69 -20.53
C TYR A 59 -25.62 -11.65 -20.54
N ILE A 60 -26.29 -12.13 -21.58
CA ILE A 60 -27.77 -12.10 -21.65
C ILE A 60 -28.30 -13.43 -22.20
N GLU A 61 -28.16 -14.51 -21.42
CA GLU A 61 -29.12 -15.64 -21.37
C GLU A 61 -28.65 -16.68 -20.35
N THR A 62 -29.04 -16.53 -19.07
CA THR A 62 -29.27 -17.67 -18.16
C THR A 62 -30.15 -17.21 -17.00
N GLU A 63 -31.46 -17.08 -17.24
CA GLU A 63 -32.43 -17.36 -16.18
C GLU A 63 -32.54 -18.89 -16.08
N ASP A 64 -32.64 -19.39 -14.85
CA ASP A 64 -32.85 -20.78 -14.43
C ASP A 64 -31.66 -21.74 -14.57
N GLY A 65 -30.72 -21.60 -13.64
CA GLY A 65 -29.67 -22.59 -13.39
C GLY A 65 -28.97 -22.33 -12.07
N GLU A 66 -29.50 -22.92 -11.00
CA GLU A 66 -28.93 -22.92 -9.65
C GLU A 66 -27.53 -23.58 -9.70
N LEU A 67 -26.49 -22.78 -9.86
CA LEU A 67 -25.10 -23.16 -9.64
C LEU A 67 -24.57 -22.30 -8.51
N SER A 68 -24.58 -22.88 -7.31
CA SER A 68 -23.85 -22.36 -6.16
C SER A 68 -22.41 -22.04 -6.57
N PRO A 69 -21.85 -20.88 -6.19
CA PRO A 69 -20.42 -20.67 -6.28
C PRO A 69 -19.73 -21.76 -5.46
N VAL A 70 -18.88 -22.56 -6.09
CA VAL A 70 -17.94 -23.41 -5.36
C VAL A 70 -16.91 -22.45 -4.76
N GLU A 71 -17.18 -22.01 -3.53
CA GLU A 71 -16.23 -21.26 -2.72
C GLU A 71 -14.97 -22.12 -2.51
N PRO A 72 -13.76 -21.57 -2.70
CA PRO A 72 -12.54 -22.29 -2.41
C PRO A 72 -12.50 -22.63 -0.91
N TYR A 73 -12.52 -23.94 -0.68
CA TYR A 73 -12.56 -24.64 0.59
C TYR A 73 -11.31 -24.28 1.45
N TRP A 74 -11.54 -23.59 2.57
CA TRP A 74 -10.71 -23.38 3.77
C TRP A 74 -9.36 -22.66 3.64
N ASN A 75 -9.38 -21.38 4.00
CA ASN A 75 -8.33 -20.85 4.87
C ASN A 75 -8.74 -21.14 6.32
N ALA A 76 -7.86 -21.74 7.12
CA ALA A 76 -8.05 -21.96 8.57
C ALA A 76 -8.11 -20.64 9.38
N ALA A 77 -8.23 -19.52 8.67
CA ALA A 77 -8.24 -18.16 9.16
C ALA A 77 -9.65 -17.52 9.03
N ASP A 78 -10.65 -18.18 8.43
CA ASP A 78 -11.99 -17.61 8.41
C ASP A 78 -12.68 -17.83 9.77
N THR A 79 -12.80 -16.76 10.58
CA THR A 79 -13.47 -16.80 11.88
C THR A 79 -14.72 -15.93 11.91
N SER A 80 -15.50 -15.89 10.81
CA SER A 80 -16.81 -15.20 10.82
C SER A 80 -17.88 -15.90 11.70
N SER A 81 -17.51 -16.87 12.53
CA SER A 81 -18.37 -17.55 13.49
C SER A 81 -17.71 -17.54 14.87
N ASP A 82 -18.41 -16.89 15.79
CA ASP A 82 -18.09 -16.77 17.21
C ASP A 82 -18.03 -18.16 17.86
N ALA A 83 -16.83 -18.62 18.22
CA ALA A 83 -16.61 -19.86 18.96
C ALA A 83 -15.49 -19.66 20.00
N SER A 84 -15.88 -19.63 21.26
CA SER A 84 -15.01 -19.68 22.43
C SER A 84 -14.18 -20.97 22.44
N ALA A 85 -12.86 -20.87 22.61
CA ALA A 85 -11.98 -22.01 22.78
C ALA A 85 -11.40 -22.07 24.19
N GLU A 86 -11.56 -23.23 24.82
CA GLU A 86 -11.03 -23.57 26.14
C GLU A 86 -9.50 -23.72 26.14
N THR A 87 -8.94 -23.43 27.30
CA THR A 87 -7.51 -23.50 27.64
C THR A 87 -7.00 -24.95 27.67
N SER A 88 -5.87 -25.21 27.00
CA SER A 88 -5.07 -26.41 27.20
C SER A 88 -3.66 -26.03 27.64
N THR A 89 -3.32 -26.48 28.85
CA THR A 89 -2.01 -26.35 29.47
C THR A 89 -1.05 -27.39 28.89
N VAL A 90 0.03 -26.94 28.24
CA VAL A 90 1.12 -27.81 27.77
C VAL A 90 2.34 -27.66 28.68
N ARG A 91 2.87 -28.81 29.07
CA ARG A 91 3.95 -28.98 30.05
C ARG A 91 5.31 -28.58 29.50
N LYS A 92 6.15 -28.15 30.45
CA LYS A 92 7.55 -27.77 30.33
C LYS A 92 8.40 -29.03 30.15
N ASP A 93 9.12 -29.15 29.05
CA ASP A 93 10.32 -29.99 28.99
C ASP A 93 11.52 -29.17 28.54
N LYS A 94 12.60 -29.41 29.27
CA LYS A 94 13.82 -28.65 29.36
C LYS A 94 14.88 -29.42 28.59
N ASP A 95 15.33 -28.90 27.46
CA ASP A 95 16.59 -29.34 26.87
C ASP A 95 17.38 -28.19 26.29
N THR A 96 18.67 -28.23 26.60
CA THR A 96 19.67 -27.19 26.40
C THR A 96 20.32 -27.40 25.05
N LYS A 97 20.19 -26.46 24.10
CA LYS A 97 21.11 -26.38 22.96
C LYS A 97 21.12 -25.00 22.31
N ALA A 98 22.33 -24.43 22.26
CA ALA A 98 22.82 -23.36 21.39
C ALA A 98 21.92 -22.12 21.27
N SER A 99 22.33 -21.02 21.92
CA SER A 99 21.92 -19.68 21.52
C SER A 99 22.45 -19.43 20.11
N VAL A 100 21.59 -19.69 19.13
CA VAL A 100 21.69 -19.14 17.79
C VAL A 100 21.17 -17.71 17.92
N GLN A 101 22.03 -16.73 17.62
CA GLN A 101 21.60 -15.36 17.39
C GLN A 101 20.72 -15.35 16.14
N THR A 102 19.41 -15.45 16.31
CA THR A 102 18.43 -15.14 15.26
C THR A 102 17.18 -14.58 15.92
N GLU A 103 17.30 -13.37 16.45
CA GLU A 103 16.15 -12.49 16.63
C GLU A 103 16.46 -11.27 15.76
N SER A 104 15.68 -11.13 14.70
CA SER A 104 15.64 -9.98 13.81
C SER A 104 15.64 -8.68 14.61
N GLU A 105 16.56 -7.76 14.30
CA GLU A 105 16.59 -6.38 14.83
C GLU A 105 15.38 -5.53 14.37
N ASP A 106 14.34 -6.15 13.81
CA ASP A 106 13.14 -5.47 13.39
C ASP A 106 12.34 -5.02 14.61
N PRO A 107 11.82 -3.78 14.62
CA PRO A 107 10.99 -3.30 15.72
C PRO A 107 9.71 -4.13 15.83
N GLU A 108 9.25 -4.28 17.07
CA GLU A 108 7.94 -4.88 17.34
C GLU A 108 6.83 -3.99 16.79
N TRP A 109 5.77 -4.61 16.27
CA TRP A 109 4.57 -3.89 15.85
C TRP A 109 3.96 -3.12 17.03
N ASN A 110 3.75 -1.82 16.84
CA ASN A 110 3.10 -0.95 17.81
C ASN A 110 1.90 -0.23 17.17
N PRO A 111 0.66 -0.59 17.54
CA PRO A 111 -0.53 0.05 16.96
C PRO A 111 -0.67 1.52 17.37
N ASP A 112 -0.05 1.99 18.45
CA ASP A 112 -0.07 3.41 18.83
C ASP A 112 0.89 4.25 17.97
N GLN A 113 1.86 3.61 17.32
CA GLN A 113 2.85 4.25 16.47
C GLN A 113 3.12 3.34 15.25
N PRO A 114 2.12 3.18 14.36
CA PRO A 114 2.22 2.25 13.25
C PRO A 114 3.34 2.67 12.30
N MET A 115 4.19 1.70 11.96
CA MET A 115 5.30 1.89 11.05
C MET A 115 5.37 0.71 10.09
N LEU A 116 5.66 1.00 8.83
CA LEU A 116 5.97 0.01 7.81
C LEU A 116 7.26 0.42 7.12
N LYS A 117 8.20 -0.51 6.96
CA LYS A 117 9.57 -0.23 6.50
C LYS A 117 10.27 0.85 7.34
N GLY A 118 9.88 0.96 8.60
CA GLY A 118 10.33 2.02 9.50
C GLY A 118 9.85 3.43 9.12
N VAL A 119 8.79 3.55 8.32
CA VAL A 119 8.17 4.82 7.93
C VAL A 119 6.79 4.89 8.57
N SER A 120 6.47 6.01 9.23
CA SER A 120 5.12 6.32 9.70
C SER A 120 4.37 7.18 8.68
N ILE A 121 3.04 7.07 8.71
CA ILE A 121 2.17 8.05 8.08
C ILE A 121 2.51 9.46 8.62
N GLY A 122 2.48 10.46 7.74
CA GLY A 122 2.80 11.85 8.07
C GLY A 122 4.29 12.18 8.10
N ASN A 123 5.21 11.22 7.94
CA ASN A 123 6.64 11.52 7.82
C ASN A 123 6.92 12.47 6.64
N ASP A 124 7.88 13.37 6.82
CA ASP A 124 8.26 14.32 5.77
C ASP A 124 8.97 13.60 4.61
N HIS A 125 8.65 13.99 3.38
CA HIS A 125 9.33 13.51 2.17
C HIS A 125 10.85 13.66 2.25
N SER A 126 11.36 14.75 2.84
CA SER A 126 12.81 14.94 3.04
C SER A 126 13.46 13.85 3.91
N ALA A 127 12.74 13.33 4.90
CA ALA A 127 13.22 12.21 5.73
C ALA A 127 13.25 10.90 4.92
N ILE A 128 12.29 10.71 4.02
CA ILE A 128 12.24 9.56 3.11
C ILE A 128 13.43 9.57 2.16
N THR A 129 13.68 10.67 1.45
CA THR A 129 14.82 10.79 0.52
C THR A 129 16.15 10.63 1.26
N LYS A 130 16.27 11.16 2.49
CA LYS A 130 17.47 10.98 3.31
C LYS A 130 17.69 9.51 3.68
N ARG A 131 16.63 8.74 3.92
CA ARG A 131 16.71 7.34 4.34
C ARG A 131 16.95 6.38 3.19
N PHE A 132 16.22 6.54 2.08
CA PHE A 132 16.21 5.57 0.98
C PHE A 132 16.92 6.05 -0.28
N GLY A 133 17.31 7.33 -0.35
CA GLY A 133 17.97 7.90 -1.52
C GLY A 133 17.00 8.29 -2.62
N VAL A 134 17.46 8.18 -3.86
CA VAL A 134 16.67 8.51 -5.06
C VAL A 134 15.80 7.30 -5.43
N PRO A 135 14.49 7.48 -5.68
CA PRO A 135 13.63 6.39 -6.13
C PRO A 135 14.02 5.88 -7.52
N LEU A 136 13.66 4.64 -7.82
CA LEU A 136 13.84 4.03 -9.14
C LEU A 136 12.93 4.68 -10.19
N ASP A 137 11.70 5.02 -9.78
CA ASP A 137 10.73 5.74 -10.60
C ASP A 137 9.81 6.61 -9.74
N SER A 138 9.10 7.55 -10.36
CA SER A 138 8.06 8.33 -9.71
C SER A 138 6.97 8.77 -10.67
N TYR A 139 5.72 8.64 -10.23
CA TYR A 139 4.55 9.06 -10.98
C TYR A 139 3.48 9.63 -10.05
N LYS A 140 2.45 10.25 -10.65
CA LYS A 140 1.32 10.81 -9.90
C LYS A 140 0.11 9.90 -10.04
N LEU A 141 -0.59 9.68 -8.93
CA LEU A 141 -1.93 9.12 -8.89
C LEU A 141 -2.91 10.26 -8.65
N ASP A 142 -3.86 10.40 -9.57
CA ASP A 142 -4.97 11.34 -9.41
C ASP A 142 -6.02 10.69 -8.50
N GLU A 143 -6.04 11.10 -7.24
CA GLU A 143 -7.11 10.75 -6.30
C GLU A 143 -8.20 11.83 -6.33
N GLU A 144 -9.41 11.48 -5.86
CA GLU A 144 -10.56 12.40 -5.90
C GLU A 144 -10.34 13.69 -5.10
N SER A 145 -9.58 13.65 -4.02
CA SER A 145 -9.30 14.80 -3.16
C SER A 145 -7.99 15.49 -3.50
N GLU A 146 -6.88 14.75 -3.48
CA GLU A 146 -5.53 15.29 -3.62
C GLU A 146 -4.60 14.32 -4.35
N PRO A 147 -3.84 14.79 -5.37
CA PRO A 147 -2.95 13.91 -6.10
C PRO A 147 -1.81 13.40 -5.21
N ILE A 148 -1.50 12.11 -5.32
CA ILE A 148 -0.40 11.47 -4.60
C ILE A 148 0.78 11.28 -5.54
N THR A 149 1.97 11.70 -5.14
CA THR A 149 3.21 11.34 -5.84
C THR A 149 3.72 10.03 -5.28
N VAL A 150 3.76 8.98 -6.09
CA VAL A 150 4.31 7.68 -5.72
C VAL A 150 5.80 7.68 -6.03
N LEU A 151 6.60 7.24 -5.05
CA LEU A 151 8.04 7.01 -5.16
C LEU A 151 8.27 5.50 -5.13
N GLU A 152 8.75 4.93 -6.23
CA GLU A 152 9.02 3.49 -6.33
C GLU A 152 10.47 3.17 -5.99
N TYR A 153 10.68 2.12 -5.20
CA TYR A 153 11.97 1.54 -4.85
C TYR A 153 11.94 0.03 -5.11
N ASP A 154 13.08 -0.64 -4.95
CA ASP A 154 13.16 -2.09 -5.13
C ASP A 154 12.31 -2.83 -4.07
N GLY A 155 11.14 -3.31 -4.52
CA GLY A 155 10.18 -4.09 -3.74
C GLY A 155 9.24 -3.28 -2.83
N PHE A 156 9.31 -1.95 -2.80
CA PHE A 156 8.40 -1.13 -2.00
C PHE A 156 8.13 0.23 -2.65
N ALA A 157 7.01 0.84 -2.28
CA ALA A 157 6.61 2.17 -2.75
C ALA A 157 6.14 3.06 -1.59
N ILE A 158 6.29 4.37 -1.75
CA ILE A 158 5.84 5.37 -0.78
C ILE A 158 5.02 6.44 -1.51
N GLY A 159 3.80 6.68 -1.06
CA GLY A 159 2.96 7.76 -1.53
C GLY A 159 3.15 9.03 -0.71
N ILE A 160 3.44 10.15 -1.37
CA ILE A 160 3.62 11.47 -0.79
C ILE A 160 2.47 12.39 -1.25
N ASN A 161 1.78 13.02 -0.29
CA ASN A 161 0.72 13.97 -0.60
C ASN A 161 1.27 15.37 -0.96
N PRO A 162 0.42 16.32 -1.41
CA PRO A 162 0.87 17.66 -1.78
C PRO A 162 1.54 18.45 -0.64
N PHE A 163 1.24 18.10 0.62
CA PHE A 163 1.85 18.70 1.81
C PHE A 163 3.26 18.17 2.13
N GLN A 164 3.84 17.33 1.26
CA GLN A 164 5.15 16.69 1.45
C GLN A 164 5.17 15.70 2.62
N SER A 165 4.03 15.10 2.93
CA SER A 165 3.89 14.08 3.97
C SER A 165 3.55 12.71 3.39
N VAL A 166 4.03 11.65 4.04
CA VAL A 166 3.71 10.26 3.68
C VAL A 166 2.22 10.00 3.88
N GLN A 167 1.53 9.62 2.80
CA GLN A 167 0.13 9.22 2.77
C GLN A 167 -0.02 7.69 2.80
N PHE A 168 0.92 6.96 2.20
CA PHE A 168 0.97 5.50 2.30
C PHE A 168 2.38 4.94 2.13
N VAL A 169 2.55 3.71 2.60
CA VAL A 169 3.72 2.86 2.36
C VAL A 169 3.23 1.49 1.92
N GLU A 170 3.85 0.90 0.90
CA GLU A 170 3.55 -0.45 0.44
C GLU A 170 4.83 -1.27 0.28
N VAL A 171 4.82 -2.50 0.78
CA VAL A 171 5.88 -3.50 0.62
C VAL A 171 5.32 -4.68 -0.17
N PHE A 172 5.91 -4.99 -1.32
CA PHE A 172 5.49 -6.07 -2.24
C PHE A 172 6.63 -7.03 -2.64
N GLY A 173 7.88 -6.75 -2.26
CA GLY A 173 9.03 -7.61 -2.54
C GLY A 173 9.20 -8.76 -1.54
N LYS A 174 9.50 -9.98 -2.03
CA LYS A 174 9.60 -11.22 -1.23
C LYS A 174 10.87 -11.40 -0.37
N ASN A 175 11.78 -10.43 -0.32
CA ASN A 175 13.05 -10.56 0.44
C ASN A 175 13.46 -9.25 1.13
N ILE A 176 12.47 -8.43 1.45
CA ILE A 176 12.69 -7.14 2.09
C ILE A 176 11.94 -7.11 3.41
N SER A 177 12.66 -6.77 4.48
CA SER A 177 12.03 -6.57 5.79
C SER A 177 10.93 -5.51 5.69
N ALA A 178 9.76 -5.84 6.22
CA ALA A 178 8.66 -4.91 6.41
C ALA A 178 8.79 -4.10 7.71
N GLY A 179 9.73 -4.44 8.60
CA GLY A 179 9.86 -3.82 9.92
C GLY A 179 8.68 -4.13 10.85
N LEU A 180 8.16 -5.36 10.77
CA LEU A 180 6.98 -5.85 11.50
C LEU A 180 7.31 -7.16 12.22
N SER A 181 8.27 -7.13 13.15
CA SER A 181 8.73 -8.32 13.89
C SER A 181 9.16 -9.49 12.98
N GLY A 182 9.85 -9.19 11.87
CA GLY A 182 10.33 -10.18 10.91
C GLY A 182 9.30 -10.67 9.89
N LEU A 183 8.05 -10.20 9.93
CA LEU A 183 7.03 -10.48 8.91
C LEU A 183 7.44 -9.91 7.54
N GLN A 184 7.24 -10.70 6.48
CA GLN A 184 7.62 -10.38 5.10
C GLN A 184 6.55 -10.83 4.10
N VAL A 185 6.64 -10.29 2.87
CA VAL A 185 5.85 -10.78 1.74
C VAL A 185 6.28 -12.21 1.40
N GLY A 186 5.31 -13.10 1.16
CA GLY A 186 5.50 -14.54 1.00
C GLY A 186 5.27 -15.33 2.29
N ASP A 187 5.20 -14.68 3.45
CA ASP A 187 4.85 -15.35 4.69
C ASP A 187 3.38 -15.79 4.69
N LYS A 188 3.08 -16.82 5.49
CA LYS A 188 1.71 -17.26 5.66
C LYS A 188 0.91 -16.31 6.57
N PRO A 189 -0.41 -16.16 6.36
CA PRO A 189 -1.26 -15.29 7.18
C PRO A 189 -1.20 -15.62 8.68
N GLU A 190 -1.00 -16.89 9.07
CA GLU A 190 -0.95 -17.26 10.48
C GLU A 190 0.29 -16.69 11.20
N LEU A 191 1.35 -16.34 10.49
CA LEU A 191 2.47 -15.63 11.09
C LEU A 191 2.05 -14.20 11.47
N ALA A 192 1.35 -13.50 10.58
CA ALA A 192 0.82 -12.16 10.86
C ALA A 192 -0.12 -12.16 12.07
N LEU A 193 -1.01 -13.16 12.18
CA LEU A 193 -1.90 -13.29 13.34
C LEU A 193 -1.14 -13.46 14.67
N ARG A 194 0.02 -14.14 14.63
CA ARG A 194 0.87 -14.31 15.82
C ARG A 194 1.71 -13.07 16.14
N THR A 195 2.21 -12.36 15.12
CA THR A 195 3.12 -11.23 15.29
C THR A 195 2.39 -9.90 15.51
N LEU A 196 1.27 -9.69 14.82
CA LEU A 196 0.49 -8.45 14.86
C LEU A 196 -0.73 -8.53 15.78
N GLY A 197 -1.13 -9.74 16.16
CA GLY A 197 -2.33 -10.00 16.97
C GLY A 197 -3.60 -10.15 16.13
N LYS A 198 -4.75 -9.86 16.75
CA LYS A 198 -6.06 -10.02 16.13
C LYS A 198 -6.36 -8.83 15.18
N PRO A 199 -6.69 -9.08 13.90
CA PRO A 199 -7.13 -8.03 12.98
C PRO A 199 -8.59 -7.62 13.23
N GLU A 200 -8.96 -6.40 12.82
CA GLU A 200 -10.34 -5.91 12.79
C GLU A 200 -11.17 -6.64 11.73
N LYS A 201 -10.55 -6.95 10.58
CA LYS A 201 -11.18 -7.72 9.51
C LYS A 201 -10.22 -8.78 8.99
N GLN A 202 -10.79 -9.96 8.74
CA GLN A 202 -10.08 -11.12 8.24
C GLN A 202 -10.96 -11.84 7.24
N THR A 203 -10.46 -12.02 6.02
CA THR A 203 -11.09 -12.78 4.94
C THR A 203 -10.04 -13.67 4.28
N ALA A 204 -10.47 -14.50 3.32
CA ALA A 204 -9.54 -15.29 2.50
C ALA A 204 -8.53 -14.45 1.68
N TYR A 205 -8.78 -13.15 1.50
CA TYR A 205 -8.01 -12.27 0.63
C TYR A 205 -7.32 -11.12 1.37
N LEU A 206 -7.68 -10.87 2.62
CA LEU A 206 -7.29 -9.65 3.30
C LEU A 206 -7.28 -9.81 4.82
N LEU A 207 -6.22 -9.31 5.46
CA LEU A 207 -6.24 -8.92 6.87
C LEU A 207 -6.16 -7.40 6.98
N THR A 208 -6.89 -6.81 7.92
CA THR A 208 -6.77 -5.38 8.23
C THR A 208 -6.57 -5.15 9.71
N TYR A 209 -5.62 -4.29 10.02
CA TYR A 209 -5.30 -3.80 11.36
C TYR A 209 -5.53 -2.28 11.38
N GLU A 210 -6.57 -1.83 12.05
CA GLU A 210 -6.92 -0.41 12.19
C GLU A 210 -6.23 0.17 13.42
N THR A 211 -5.64 1.34 13.27
CA THR A 211 -4.95 2.07 14.33
C THR A 211 -5.41 3.52 14.38
N ILE A 212 -4.87 4.28 15.34
CA ILE A 212 -5.14 5.72 15.40
C ILE A 212 -4.55 6.38 14.14
N ASN A 213 -5.42 6.85 13.24
CA ASN A 213 -5.12 7.54 11.98
C ASN A 213 -4.42 6.71 10.89
N ALA A 214 -4.38 5.38 11.00
CA ALA A 214 -3.83 4.53 9.94
C ALA A 214 -4.51 3.17 9.84
N LEU A 215 -4.36 2.56 8.67
CA LEU A 215 -4.84 1.22 8.36
C LEU A 215 -3.70 0.41 7.78
N LEU A 216 -3.31 -0.66 8.47
CA LEU A 216 -2.40 -1.67 7.96
C LEU A 216 -3.22 -2.76 7.27
N LYS A 217 -2.96 -3.00 5.98
CA LYS A 217 -3.60 -4.04 5.16
C LYS A 217 -2.57 -5.07 4.73
N LEU A 218 -2.93 -6.34 4.83
CA LEU A 218 -2.15 -7.45 4.26
C LEU A 218 -3.02 -8.13 3.21
N ASP A 219 -2.65 -7.97 1.94
CA ASP A 219 -3.35 -8.63 0.84
C ASP A 219 -2.83 -10.07 0.75
N LEU A 220 -3.74 -11.03 0.59
CA LEU A 220 -3.46 -12.46 0.64
C LEU A 220 -3.77 -13.11 -0.70
N ASP A 221 -2.93 -14.08 -1.08
CA ASP A 221 -3.25 -15.03 -2.13
C ASP A 221 -3.85 -16.30 -1.51
N PRO A 222 -5.16 -16.58 -1.69
CA PRO A 222 -5.79 -17.76 -1.12
C PRO A 222 -5.35 -19.07 -1.80
N VAL A 223 -4.79 -19.02 -3.01
CA VAL A 223 -4.34 -20.22 -3.72
C VAL A 223 -3.03 -20.74 -3.12
N HIS A 224 -2.12 -19.83 -2.81
CA HIS A 224 -0.79 -20.17 -2.27
C HIS A 224 -0.70 -20.02 -0.74
N ASN A 225 -1.74 -19.46 -0.11
CA ASN A 225 -1.79 -19.11 1.31
C ASN A 225 -0.56 -18.28 1.75
N GLU A 226 -0.30 -17.20 1.00
CA GLU A 226 0.81 -16.28 1.26
C GLU A 226 0.34 -14.82 1.25
N ILE A 227 1.05 -13.97 1.98
CA ILE A 227 0.91 -12.52 1.92
C ILE A 227 1.58 -12.04 0.63
N VAL A 228 0.86 -11.28 -0.20
CA VAL A 228 1.40 -10.75 -1.48
C VAL A 228 1.78 -9.27 -1.41
N SER A 229 1.16 -8.52 -0.50
CA SER A 229 1.54 -7.13 -0.21
C SER A 229 1.15 -6.72 1.20
N ILE A 230 1.92 -5.80 1.77
CA ILE A 230 1.66 -5.18 3.07
C ILE A 230 1.60 -3.66 2.85
N LYS A 231 0.50 -3.02 3.24
CA LYS A 231 0.27 -1.58 3.02
C LYS A 231 -0.08 -0.89 4.32
N LEU A 232 0.55 0.24 4.60
CA LEU A 232 0.15 1.17 5.66
C LEU A 232 -0.43 2.42 5.01
N LEU A 233 -1.69 2.73 5.31
CA LEU A 233 -2.46 3.81 4.69
C LEU A 233 -2.84 4.84 5.76
N ALA A 234 -2.81 6.12 5.44
CA ALA A 234 -3.44 7.12 6.29
C ALA A 234 -4.97 6.94 6.29
N LEU A 235 -5.59 7.13 7.45
CA LEU A 235 -7.04 7.30 7.56
C LEU A 235 -7.33 8.80 7.54
N ASN A 236 -8.11 9.24 6.56
CA ASN A 236 -8.54 10.64 6.40
C ASN A 236 -9.80 10.92 7.22
#